data_AF-A0A6I5CDZ2-F1
#
_entry.id   AF-A0A6I5CDZ2-F1
#
_cell.length_a   1.000
_cell.length_b   1.000
_cell.length_c   1.000
_cell.angle_alpha   90.00
_cell.angle_beta   90.00
_cell.angle_gamma   90.00
#
_symmetry.space_group_name_H-M   'P 1'
#
loop_
_entity.id
_entity.type
_entity.pdbx_description
1 polymer ?
#
loop_
_entity_poly.entity_id
_entity_poly.type
_entity_poly.pdbx_seq_one_letter_code
_entity_poly.pdbx_strand_id
1 'polypeptide(L)' 'LGWAAGTAEFARSRILPGPRTRDEVTTMAVTSVLIPPAATWHWLSGRWRHRAAPAWREVAP' A
#
# COMPACT_ATOMS: atom_id res chain seq x y z
N LEU A 1 11.32 -14.15 1.69
CA LEU A 1 11.69 -13.24 2.80
C LEU A 1 11.46 -11.76 2.47
N GLY A 2 11.67 -11.29 1.23
CA GLY A 2 11.54 -9.86 0.87
C GLY A 2 10.21 -9.19 1.26
N TRP A 3 9.07 -9.88 1.10
CA TRP A 3 7.76 -9.37 1.53
C TRP A 3 7.69 -9.09 3.04
N ALA A 4 8.19 -10.01 3.86
CA ALA A 4 8.18 -9.85 5.32
C ALA A 4 9.10 -8.71 5.77
N ALA A 5 10.29 -8.59 5.15
CA ALA A 5 11.22 -7.49 5.44
C ALA A 5 10.63 -6.12 5.06
N GLY A 6 10.04 -5.99 3.87
CA GLY A 6 9.40 -4.75 3.44
C GLY A 6 8.18 -4.38 4.29
N THR A 7 7.38 -5.38 4.68
CA THR A 7 6.24 -5.17 5.58
C THR A 7 6.68 -4.74 6.97
N ALA A 8 7.76 -5.32 7.51
CA ALA A 8 8.31 -4.93 8.80
C ALA A 8 8.83 -3.49 8.79
N GLU A 9 9.51 -3.07 7.72
CA GLU A 9 9.97 -1.69 7.55
C GLU A 9 8.81 -0.70 7.44
N PHE A 10 7.78 -1.06 6.66
CA PHE A 10 6.55 -0.28 6.55
C PHE A 10 5.83 -0.15 7.90
N ALA A 11 5.67 -1.26 8.63
CA ALA A 11 5.07 -1.24 9.95
C ALA A 11 5.88 -0.39 10.94
N ARG A 12 7.22 -0.51 10.95
CA ARG A 12 8.12 0.31 11.80
C ARG A 12 7.97 1.79 11.52
N SER A 13 8.03 2.20 10.25
CA SER A 13 7.89 3.62 9.88
C SER A 13 6.54 4.23 10.27
N ARG A 14 5.48 3.42 10.31
CA ARG A 14 4.16 3.86 10.78
C ARG A 14 4.03 3.86 12.30
N ILE A 15 4.56 2.85 12.98
CA ILE A 15 4.39 2.66 14.43
C ILE A 15 5.33 3.58 15.23
N LEU A 16 6.58 3.78 14.78
CA LEU A 16 7.57 4.59 15.52
C LEU A 16 7.08 6.02 15.86
N PRO A 17 6.40 6.74 14.94
CA PRO A 17 5.87 8.07 15.25
C PRO A 17 4.66 8.11 16.18
N GLY A 18 3.95 6.99 16.41
CA GLY A 18 2.82 6.96 17.35
C GLY A 18 1.88 5.79 17.19
N PRO A 19 1.88 4.89 18.18
CA PRO A 19 0.68 4.53 18.95
C PRO A 19 0.94 4.51 20.46
N ARG A 20 -0.11 4.67 21.28
CA ARG A 20 -0.03 4.70 22.75
C ARG A 20 -0.61 3.47 23.42
N THR A 21 -1.22 2.57 22.66
CA THR A 21 -1.89 1.37 23.19
C THR A 21 -1.57 0.12 22.36
N ARG A 22 -1.77 -1.06 22.97
CA ARG A 22 -1.57 -2.36 22.28
C ARG A 22 -2.56 -2.58 21.14
N ASP A 23 -3.78 -2.06 21.27
CA ASP A 23 -4.81 -2.16 20.25
C ASP A 23 -4.43 -1.38 18.99
N GLU A 24 -3.93 -0.16 19.18
CA GLU A 24 -3.39 0.67 18.08
C GLU A 24 -2.23 -0.02 17.37
N VAL A 25 -1.25 -0.57 18.12
CA VAL A 25 -0.12 -1.33 17.54
C VAL A 25 -0.63 -2.52 16.72
N THR A 26 -1.59 -3.28 17.25
CA THR A 26 -2.13 -4.48 16.60
C THR A 26 -2.84 -4.11 15.31
N THR A 27 -3.70 -3.08 15.34
CA THR A 27 -4.39 -2.56 14.16
C THR A 27 -3.39 -2.06 13.11
N MET A 28 -2.36 -1.33 13.52
CA MET A 28 -1.31 -0.84 12.62
C MET A 28 -0.51 -1.99 12.01
N ALA A 29 -0.17 -3.02 12.77
CA ALA A 29 0.53 -4.20 12.26
C ALA A 29 -0.33 -4.97 11.24
N VAL A 30 -1.59 -5.25 11.58
CA VAL A 30 -2.54 -5.94 10.69
C VAL A 30 -2.72 -5.15 9.39
N THR A 31 -2.99 -3.85 9.49
CA THR A 31 -3.13 -3.01 8.28
C THR A 31 -1.83 -2.93 7.48
N SER A 32 -0.67 -2.88 8.14
CA SER A 32 0.63 -2.85 7.45
C SER A 32 0.91 -4.14 6.69
N VAL A 33 0.43 -5.29 7.16
CA VAL A 33 0.48 -6.57 6.44
C VAL A 33 -0.48 -6.60 5.25
N LEU A 34 -1.68 -6.00 5.39
CA LEU A 34 -2.73 -6.02 4.37
C LEU A 34 -2.54 -5.00 3.24
N ILE A 35 -1.95 -3.83 3.54
CA ILE A 35 -1.76 -2.75 2.56
C ILE A 35 -0.91 -3.18 1.34
N PRO A 36 0.28 -3.79 1.49
CA PRO A 36 1.12 -4.15 0.34
C PRO A 36 0.45 -5.09 -0.68
N PRO A 37 -0.18 -6.21 -0.29
CA PRO A 37 -0.88 -7.07 -1.25
C PRO A 37 -2.12 -6.38 -1.84
N ALA A 38 -2.87 -5.60 -1.05
CA ALA A 38 -4.03 -4.87 -1.54
C ALA A 38 -3.65 -3.80 -2.58
N ALA A 39 -2.60 -3.02 -2.31
CA ALA A 39 -2.07 -2.02 -3.23
C ALA A 39 -1.56 -2.66 -4.53
N THR A 40 -0.84 -3.77 -4.41
CA THR A 40 -0.35 -4.53 -5.58
C THR A 40 -1.50 -5.06 -6.43
N TRP A 41 -2.53 -5.63 -5.79
CA TRP A 41 -3.73 -6.11 -6.48
C TRP A 41 -4.47 -4.98 -7.18
N HIS A 42 -4.68 -3.86 -6.50
CA HIS A 42 -5.36 -2.69 -7.06
C HIS A 42 -4.60 -2.14 -8.28
N TRP A 43 -3.27 -2.00 -8.15
CA TRP A 43 -2.40 -1.54 -9.24
C TRP A 43 -2.43 -2.51 -10.44
N LEU A 44 -2.27 -3.82 -10.21
CA LEU A 44 -2.32 -4.82 -11.28
C LEU A 44 -3.69 -4.85 -11.97
N SER A 45 -4.77 -4.79 -11.19
CA SER A 45 -6.14 -4.79 -11.71
C SER A 45 -6.39 -3.57 -12.59
N GLY A 46 -5.98 -2.38 -12.13
CA GLY A 46 -6.06 -1.16 -12.91
C GLY A 46 -5.24 -1.24 -14.19
N ARG A 47 -3.98 -1.70 -14.09
CA ARG A 47 -3.08 -1.84 -15.23
C ARG A 47 -3.62 -2.83 -16.27
N TRP A 48 -4.21 -3.94 -15.83
CA TRP A 48 -4.83 -4.91 -16.72
C TRP A 48 -6.09 -4.36 -17.39
N ARG A 49 -6.98 -3.76 -16.60
CA ARG A 49 -8.26 -3.20 -17.08
C ARG A 49 -8.05 -2.07 -18.08
N HIS A 50 -7.04 -1.22 -17.87
CA HIS A 50 -6.77 -0.04 -18.68
C HIS A 50 -5.59 -0.24 -19.66
N ARG A 51 -5.20 -1.49 -19.96
CA ARG A 51 -4.07 -1.79 -20.84
C ARG A 51 -4.18 -1.24 -22.27
N ALA A 52 -5.40 -0.92 -22.72
CA ALA A 52 -5.68 -0.35 -24.04
C ALA A 52 -6.09 1.13 -23.97
N ALA A 53 -5.98 1.77 -22.80
CA ALA A 53 -6.29 3.19 -22.68
C ALA A 53 -5.32 4.00 -23.57
N PRO A 54 -5.84 4.92 -24.41
CA PRO A 54 -4.99 5.80 -25.18
C PRO A 54 -4.20 6.73 -24.25
N ALA A 55 -3.07 7.27 -24.74
CA ALA A 55 -2.33 8.28 -24.00
C ALA A 55 -3.27 9.42 -23.59
N TRP A 56 -3.11 9.88 -22.34
CA TRP A 56 -3.79 11.08 -21.85
C TRP A 56 -3.51 12.23 -22.82
N ARG A 57 -4.57 12.80 -23.41
CA ARG A 57 -4.47 14.05 -24.16
C ARG A 57 -4.80 15.17 -23.20
N GLU A 58 -3.78 15.93 -22.84
CA GLU A 58 -3.97 17.17 -22.12
C GLU A 58 -4.78 18.12 -23.00
N VAL A 59 -5.95 18.53 -22.52
CA VAL A 59 -6.76 19.54 -23.21
C VAL A 59 -6.14 20.87 -22.84
N ALA A 60 -5.36 21.45 -23.77
CA ALA A 60 -4.82 22.79 -23.57
C ALA A 60 -6.00 23.76 -23.31
N PRO A 61 -5.92 24.64 -22.29
CA PRO A 61 -6.96 25.62 -22.01
C PRO A 61 -7.11 26.64 -23.13
#